data_AF-A0A8T3B6Q5-F1
#
_entry.id   AF-A0A8T3B6Q5-F1
#
_cell.length_a   1.000
_cell.length_b   1.000
_cell.length_c   1.000
_cell.angle_alpha   90.00
_cell.angle_beta   90.00
_cell.angle_gamma   90.00
#
_symmetry.space_group_name_H-M   'P 1'
#
loop_
_entity.id
_entity.type
_entity.pdbx_description
1 polymer ?
#
loop_
_entity_poly.entity_id
_entity_poly.type
_entity_poly.pdbx_seq_one_letter_code
_entity_poly.pdbx_strand_id
1 'polypeptide(L)'
;MFKFCRARRRVIRYEEDNNVIEEEEEEEEDGYNEEIAMLESYTESAGSEVLLVGATVDGAVEQVLIFKGYSSSLSSRTAIDPSKCVLPAKAIIQSIDVIKGPFNPSCIKYLEKGLTLDDFISRSKGKLRK
;
A
#
# COMPACT_ATOMS: atom_id res chain seq x y z
N MET A 1 -17.63 23.21 -7.95
CA MET A 1 -16.24 23.69 -8.07
C MET A 1 -15.38 22.85 -7.12
N PHE A 2 -14.93 21.67 -7.58
CA PHE A 2 -14.14 20.75 -6.75
C PHE A 2 -12.66 21.07 -6.94
N LYS A 3 -12.01 21.53 -5.87
CA LYS A 3 -10.56 21.76 -5.83
C LYS A 3 -9.87 20.41 -5.70
N PHE A 4 -9.28 19.91 -6.78
CA PHE A 4 -8.24 18.91 -6.69
C PHE A 4 -7.01 19.56 -6.01
N CYS A 5 -6.85 19.35 -4.71
CA CYS A 5 -5.60 19.63 -4.04
C CYS A 5 -4.56 18.63 -4.53
N ARG A 6 -3.81 19.02 -5.56
CA ARG A 6 -2.62 18.29 -6.03
C ARG A 6 -1.52 18.53 -5.00
N ALA A 7 -1.54 17.80 -3.90
CA ALA A 7 -0.45 17.78 -2.94
C ALA A 7 0.79 17.24 -3.64
N ARG A 8 1.66 18.14 -4.09
CA ARG A 8 2.99 17.76 -4.56
C ARG A 8 3.74 17.20 -3.36
N ARG A 9 3.91 15.88 -3.32
CA ARG A 9 4.77 15.17 -2.38
C ARG A 9 6.15 15.83 -2.47
N ARG A 10 6.56 16.57 -1.43
CA ARG A 10 7.86 17.24 -1.38
C ARG A 10 8.90 16.14 -1.14
N VAL A 11 9.66 15.80 -2.17
CA VAL A 11 10.79 14.88 -2.05
C VAL A 11 11.89 15.65 -1.32
N ILE A 12 12.12 15.33 -0.05
CA ILE A 12 13.28 15.80 0.72
C ILE A 12 14.42 14.83 0.38
N ARG A 13 15.44 15.32 -0.35
CA ARG A 13 16.67 14.56 -0.61
C ARG A 13 17.56 14.64 0.62
N TYR A 14 17.89 13.49 1.19
CA TYR A 14 19.02 13.37 2.13
C TYR A 14 20.25 13.05 1.28
N GLU A 15 21.24 13.93 1.30
CA GLU A 15 22.57 13.69 0.73
C GLU A 15 23.39 12.99 1.81
N GLU A 16 23.84 11.75 1.59
CA GLU A 16 24.83 11.10 2.46
C GLU A 16 25.99 10.52 1.62
N ASP A 17 27.18 10.89 2.08
CA ASP A 17 28.49 10.74 1.46
C ASP A 17 28.96 9.28 1.25
N ASN A 18 29.44 9.02 0.02
CA ASN A 18 30.65 8.28 -0.35
C ASN A 18 31.08 7.04 0.49
N ASN A 19 30.79 5.83 -0.01
CA ASN A 19 31.82 4.79 -0.19
C ASN A 19 31.41 3.78 -1.27
N VAL A 20 32.29 3.53 -2.24
CA VAL A 20 32.08 2.66 -3.40
C VAL A 20 32.35 1.21 -3.02
N ILE A 21 31.34 0.35 -3.14
CA ILE A 21 31.52 -1.07 -3.46
C ILE A 21 30.66 -1.32 -4.69
N GLU A 22 31.33 -1.59 -5.82
CA GLU A 22 30.70 -2.04 -7.06
C GLU A 22 30.27 -3.50 -6.89
N GLU A 23 29.12 -3.71 -6.27
CA GLU A 23 28.33 -4.91 -6.53
C GLU A 23 27.37 -4.55 -7.65
N GLU A 24 27.39 -5.33 -8.74
CA GLU A 24 26.39 -5.26 -9.80
C GLU A 24 25.03 -5.69 -9.21
N GLU A 25 24.45 -4.84 -8.37
CA GLU A 25 23.02 -4.87 -8.12
C GLU A 25 22.42 -4.44 -9.45
N GLU A 26 21.93 -5.42 -10.23
CA GLU A 26 20.87 -5.13 -11.19
C GLU A 26 19.88 -4.26 -10.41
N GLU A 27 19.84 -2.96 -10.70
CA GLU A 27 18.82 -2.06 -10.20
C GLU A 27 17.51 -2.63 -10.76
N GLU A 28 16.96 -3.66 -10.09
CA GLU A 28 15.59 -4.09 -10.29
C GLU A 28 14.82 -2.80 -10.13
N GLU A 29 14.32 -2.29 -11.26
CA GLU A 29 13.48 -1.12 -11.31
C GLU A 29 12.26 -1.48 -10.47
N ASP A 30 12.37 -1.28 -9.16
CA ASP A 30 11.39 -1.55 -8.12
C ASP A 30 10.29 -0.52 -8.31
N GLY A 31 9.56 -0.71 -9.41
CA GLY A 31 8.53 0.19 -9.85
C GLY A 31 7.47 0.29 -8.76
N TYR A 32 6.84 1.45 -8.70
CA TYR A 32 5.76 1.69 -7.77
C TYR A 32 4.53 0.86 -8.20
N ASN A 33 4.00 0.02 -7.30
CA ASN A 33 2.79 -0.75 -7.58
C ASN A 33 1.55 0.18 -7.60
N GLU A 34 0.96 0.36 -8.79
CA GLU A 34 -0.18 1.27 -8.97
C GLU A 34 -1.43 0.85 -8.17
N GLU A 35 -1.63 -0.45 -7.97
CA GLU A 35 -2.77 -0.97 -7.24
C GLU A 35 -2.66 -0.64 -5.75
N ILE A 36 -1.47 -0.81 -5.17
CA ILE A 36 -1.20 -0.42 -3.78
C ILE A 36 -1.38 1.08 -3.59
N ALA A 37 -0.92 1.89 -4.53
CA ALA A 37 -1.13 3.35 -4.51
C ALA A 37 -2.61 3.75 -4.47
N MET A 38 -3.43 3.04 -5.24
CA MET A 38 -4.87 3.24 -5.26
C MET A 38 -5.49 2.88 -3.90
N LEU A 39 -5.06 1.79 -3.28
CA LEU A 39 -5.53 1.36 -1.95
C LEU A 39 -5.08 2.33 -0.85
N GLU A 40 -3.86 2.85 -0.91
CA GLU A 40 -3.37 3.92 -0.04
C GLU A 40 -4.27 5.15 -0.13
N SER A 41 -4.49 5.65 -1.35
CA SER A 41 -5.36 6.81 -1.62
C SER A 41 -6.79 6.61 -1.11
N TYR A 42 -7.31 5.37 -1.22
CA TYR A 42 -8.62 5.02 -0.68
C TYR A 42 -8.65 5.15 0.85
N THR A 43 -7.69 4.54 1.56
CA THR A 43 -7.67 4.55 3.04
C THR A 43 -7.35 5.93 3.63
N GLU A 44 -6.67 6.80 2.88
CA GLU A 44 -6.48 8.21 3.24
C GLU A 44 -7.84 8.93 3.34
N SER A 45 -8.76 8.64 2.41
CA SER A 45 -10.12 9.20 2.40
C SER A 45 -11.06 8.47 3.37
N ALA A 46 -10.89 7.15 3.53
CA ALA A 46 -11.73 6.28 4.34
C ALA A 46 -11.05 5.89 5.68
N GLY A 47 -10.76 6.89 6.52
CA GLY A 47 -9.96 6.71 7.75
C GLY A 47 -10.55 5.80 8.85
N SER A 48 -11.75 5.24 8.64
CA SER A 48 -12.38 4.23 9.52
C SER A 48 -12.20 2.79 9.04
N GLU A 49 -11.56 2.58 7.89
CA GLU A 49 -11.26 1.27 7.32
C GLU A 49 -9.75 1.06 7.26
N VAL A 50 -9.34 -0.18 7.50
CA VAL A 50 -7.97 -0.68 7.37
C VAL A 50 -8.02 -1.81 6.37
N LEU A 51 -7.08 -1.88 5.45
CA LEU A 51 -7.01 -2.97 4.47
C LEU A 51 -5.87 -3.90 4.84
N LEU A 52 -6.13 -5.20 4.81
CA LEU A 52 -5.11 -6.23 4.87
C LEU A 52 -5.05 -6.87 3.49
N VAL A 53 -3.95 -6.64 2.79
CA VAL A 53 -3.72 -7.04 1.41
C VAL A 53 -2.79 -8.25 1.41
N GLY A 54 -3.23 -9.33 0.77
CA GLY A 54 -2.38 -10.46 0.41
C GLY A 54 -1.93 -10.29 -1.03
N ALA A 55 -0.62 -10.24 -1.25
CA ALA A 55 -0.03 -10.14 -2.58
C ALA A 55 0.97 -11.26 -2.81
N THR A 56 1.18 -11.64 -4.07
CA THR A 56 2.22 -12.58 -4.47
C THR A 56 3.37 -11.84 -5.15
N VAL A 57 4.58 -12.05 -4.65
CA VAL A 57 5.84 -11.56 -5.21
C VAL A 57 6.71 -12.77 -5.47
N ASP A 58 7.11 -13.02 -6.72
CA ASP A 58 7.96 -14.15 -7.11
C ASP A 58 7.48 -15.52 -6.57
N GLY A 59 6.17 -15.71 -6.46
CA GLY A 59 5.53 -16.92 -5.93
C GLY A 59 5.41 -17.00 -4.41
N ALA A 60 6.00 -16.07 -3.67
CA ALA A 60 5.82 -15.93 -2.22
C ALA A 60 4.62 -15.03 -1.90
N VAL A 61 3.83 -15.43 -0.90
CA VAL A 61 2.71 -14.61 -0.41
C VAL A 61 3.21 -13.66 0.67
N GLU A 62 3.05 -12.37 0.45
CA GLU A 62 3.32 -11.30 1.41
C GLU A 62 2.03 -10.64 1.88
N GLN A 63 2.04 -10.20 3.15
CA GLN A 63 0.92 -9.48 3.74
C GLN A 63 1.29 -8.02 4.02
N VAL A 64 0.43 -7.12 3.56
CA VAL A 64 0.59 -5.68 3.71
C VAL A 64 -0.64 -5.09 4.36
N LEU A 65 -0.43 -4.31 5.41
CA LEU A 65 -1.46 -3.53 6.06
C LEU A 65 -1.49 -2.12 5.47
N ILE A 66 -2.65 -1.63 5.05
CA ILE A 66 -2.82 -0.27 4.52
C ILE A 66 -3.79 0.51 5.41
N PHE A 67 -3.34 1.65 5.93
CA PHE A 67 -4.14 2.51 6.80
C PHE A 67 -3.75 3.98 6.66
N LYS A 68 -4.75 4.86 6.51
CA LYS A 68 -4.57 6.31 6.41
C LYS A 68 -3.56 6.76 5.35
N GLY A 69 -3.50 6.07 4.21
CA GLY A 69 -2.59 6.43 3.12
C GLY A 69 -1.20 5.82 3.19
N TYR A 70 -0.93 4.94 4.16
CA TYR A 70 0.37 4.29 4.29
C TYR A 70 0.22 2.77 4.25
N SER A 71 1.14 2.11 3.56
CA SER A 71 1.31 0.66 3.57
C SER A 71 2.44 0.24 4.52
N SER A 72 2.31 -0.94 5.13
CA SER A 72 3.34 -1.55 5.96
C SER A 72 3.36 -3.06 5.77
N SER A 73 4.55 -3.63 5.56
CA SER A 73 4.71 -5.08 5.50
C SER A 73 4.50 -5.68 6.88
N LEU A 74 3.84 -6.82 6.94
CA LEU A 74 3.71 -7.64 8.15
C LEU A 74 4.67 -8.83 8.16
N SER A 75 5.30 -9.13 7.02
CA SER A 75 6.15 -10.30 6.81
C SER A 75 7.64 -9.94 6.70
N SER A 76 7.95 -8.69 6.36
CA SER A 76 9.30 -8.19 6.09
C SER A 76 9.52 -6.81 6.71
N ARG A 77 10.75 -6.29 6.65
CA ARG A 77 11.03 -4.91 7.08
C ARG A 77 10.37 -3.94 6.11
N THR A 78 9.58 -3.02 6.64
CA THR A 78 9.11 -1.85 5.90
C THR A 78 10.28 -0.90 5.66
N ALA A 79 10.39 -0.36 4.44
CA ALA A 79 11.37 0.68 4.13
C ALA A 79 11.19 1.89 5.06
N ILE A 80 12.29 2.54 5.44
CA ILE A 80 12.26 3.73 6.30
C ILE A 80 11.65 4.93 5.56
N ASP A 81 11.82 4.99 4.24
CA ASP A 81 11.22 6.03 3.39
C ASP A 81 9.74 5.71 3.11
N PRO A 82 8.79 6.51 3.64
CA PRO A 82 7.36 6.30 3.42
C PRO A 82 6.92 6.60 1.97
N SER A 83 7.82 7.12 1.13
CA SER A 83 7.56 7.35 -0.29
C SER A 83 7.77 6.09 -1.14
N LYS A 84 8.48 5.08 -0.61
CA LYS A 84 8.71 3.81 -1.28
C LYS A 84 7.51 2.89 -1.09
N CYS A 85 7.05 2.27 -2.17
CA CYS A 85 6.03 1.22 -2.07
C CYS A 85 6.58 0.05 -1.28
N VAL A 86 5.74 -0.54 -0.42
CA VAL A 86 6.11 -1.74 0.33
C VAL A 86 6.21 -2.97 -0.56
N LEU A 87 5.49 -2.99 -1.69
CA LEU A 87 5.53 -4.08 -2.66
C LEU A 87 6.11 -3.61 -3.99
N PRO A 88 6.89 -4.45 -4.68
CA PRO A 88 7.41 -4.12 -6.01
C PRO A 88 6.29 -4.05 -7.06
N ALA A 89 6.54 -3.41 -8.20
CA ALA A 89 5.58 -3.30 -9.30
C ALA A 89 5.07 -4.66 -9.80
N LYS A 90 5.91 -5.71 -9.74
CA LYS A 90 5.56 -7.08 -10.12
C LYS A 90 4.59 -7.79 -9.17
N ALA A 91 4.31 -7.21 -7.99
CA ALA A 91 3.43 -7.83 -7.01
C ALA A 91 1.99 -7.92 -7.52
N ILE A 92 1.38 -9.09 -7.38
CA ILE A 92 0.01 -9.35 -7.81
C ILE A 92 -0.89 -9.42 -6.57
N ILE A 93 -1.90 -8.56 -6.47
CA ILE A 93 -2.87 -8.61 -5.38
C ILE A 93 -3.77 -9.84 -5.53
N GLN A 94 -3.75 -10.72 -4.53
CA GLN A 94 -4.58 -11.93 -4.48
C GLN A 94 -5.87 -11.71 -3.71
N SER A 95 -5.80 -10.97 -2.61
CA SER A 95 -6.92 -10.82 -1.70
C SER A 95 -6.86 -9.52 -0.90
N ILE A 96 -8.01 -8.92 -0.67
CA ILE A 96 -8.17 -7.73 0.18
C ILE A 96 -9.20 -8.06 1.26
N ASP A 97 -8.77 -7.97 2.51
CA ASP A 97 -9.64 -7.99 3.67
C ASP A 97 -9.87 -6.55 4.16
N VAL A 98 -11.13 -6.22 4.46
CA VAL A 98 -11.50 -4.92 5.01
C VAL A 98 -11.73 -5.06 6.51
N ILE A 99 -11.00 -4.29 7.29
CA ILE A 99 -11.02 -4.31 8.75
C ILE A 99 -11.52 -2.97 9.27
N LYS A 100 -12.30 -2.99 10.35
CA LYS A 100 -12.72 -1.78 11.04
C LYS A 100 -11.53 -1.13 11.75
N GLY A 101 -11.28 0.13 11.42
CA GLY A 101 -10.29 0.97 12.09
C GLY A 101 -10.79 1.51 13.45
N PRO A 102 -9.86 1.88 14.36
CA PRO A 102 -8.42 1.68 14.26
C PRO A 102 -8.04 0.19 14.39
N PHE A 103 -6.95 -0.21 13.73
CA PHE A 103 -6.47 -1.60 13.75
C PHE A 103 -6.09 -2.02 15.17
N ASN A 104 -6.68 -3.11 15.66
CA ASN A 104 -6.34 -3.73 16.94
C ASN A 104 -5.91 -5.19 16.68
N PRO A 105 -4.61 -5.52 16.75
CA PRO A 105 -4.12 -6.87 16.45
C PRO A 105 -4.65 -7.93 17.41
N SER A 106 -4.95 -7.56 18.67
CA SER A 106 -5.51 -8.48 19.66
C SER A 106 -7.00 -8.76 19.44
N CYS A 107 -7.69 -7.95 18.64
CA CYS A 107 -9.13 -8.10 18.36
C CYS A 107 -9.47 -7.52 16.99
N ILE A 108 -9.08 -8.24 15.94
CA ILE A 108 -9.33 -7.82 14.55
C ILE A 108 -10.82 -7.95 14.25
N LYS A 109 -11.43 -6.85 13.78
CA LYS A 109 -12.86 -6.79 13.40
C LYS A 109 -12.99 -6.67 11.89
N TYR A 110 -13.16 -7.80 11.22
CA TYR A 110 -13.38 -7.85 9.79
C TYR A 110 -14.78 -7.33 9.42
N LEU A 111 -14.83 -6.44 8.44
CA LEU A 111 -16.04 -5.99 7.78
C LEU A 111 -16.33 -6.89 6.57
N GLU A 112 -15.30 -7.15 5.77
CA GLU A 112 -15.34 -7.97 4.55
C GLU A 112 -14.02 -8.75 4.43
N LYS A 113 -14.05 -9.91 3.76
CA LYS A 113 -12.88 -10.77 3.60
C LYS A 113 -12.78 -11.31 2.18
N GLY A 114 -11.54 -11.57 1.74
CA GLY A 114 -11.23 -12.31 0.53
C GLY A 114 -11.73 -11.62 -0.75
N LEU A 115 -11.78 -10.28 -0.76
CA LEU A 115 -12.19 -9.55 -1.95
C LEU A 115 -11.06 -9.61 -2.99
N THR A 116 -11.44 -9.80 -4.25
CA THR A 116 -10.53 -9.51 -5.36
C THR A 116 -10.36 -7.99 -5.51
N LEU A 117 -9.33 -7.56 -6.24
CA LEU A 117 -9.13 -6.15 -6.53
C LEU A 117 -10.34 -5.55 -7.26
N ASP A 118 -10.89 -6.26 -8.25
CA ASP A 118 -12.05 -5.80 -9.02
C ASP A 118 -13.32 -5.67 -8.17
N ASP A 119 -13.57 -6.62 -7.27
CA ASP A 119 -14.68 -6.55 -6.32
C ASP A 119 -14.53 -5.35 -5.40
N PHE A 120 -13.32 -5.11 -4.90
CA PHE A 120 -13.01 -3.96 -4.06
C PHE A 120 -13.21 -2.63 -4.79
N ILE A 121 -12.78 -2.53 -6.05
CA ILE A 121 -12.98 -1.33 -6.89
C ILE A 121 -14.47 -1.09 -7.13
N SER A 122 -15.23 -2.14 -7.44
CA SER A 122 -16.68 -2.04 -7.66
C SER A 122 -17.41 -1.56 -6.40
N ARG A 123 -17.04 -2.10 -5.24
CA ARG A 123 -17.52 -1.69 -3.91
C ARG A 123 -17.17 -0.23 -3.61
N SER A 124 -15.93 0.20 -3.84
CA SER A 124 -15.45 1.54 -3.48
C SER A 124 -16.12 2.64 -4.32
N LYS A 125 -16.37 2.38 -5.61
CA LYS A 125 -17.14 3.27 -6.50
C LYS A 125 -18.59 3.50 -6.02
N GLY A 126 -19.19 2.51 -5.36
CA GLY A 126 -20.53 2.63 -4.78
C GLY A 126 -20.60 3.56 -3.56
N LYS A 127 -19.54 3.62 -2.75
CA LYS A 127 -19.45 4.50 -1.56
C LYS A 127 -19.14 5.94 -1.91
N LEU A 128 -18.42 6.21 -3.00
CA LEU A 128 -18.01 7.56 -3.42
C LEU A 128 -19.13 8.40 -4.07
N ARG A 129 -20.32 7.84 -4.26
CA ARG A 129 -21.48 8.48 -4.93
C ARG A 129 -22.56 9.02 -3.99
N LYS A 130 -22.30 9.08 -2.68
CA LYS A 130 -23.23 9.65 -1.69
C LYS A 130 -22.70 10.95 -1.11
#